data_AF-A0A419J5H0-F1
#
_entry.id   AF-A0A419J5H0-F1
#
_cell.length_a   1.000
_cell.length_b   1.000
_cell.length_c   1.000
_cell.angle_alpha   90.00
_cell.angle_beta   90.00
_cell.angle_gamma   90.00
#
_symmetry.space_group_name_H-M   'P 1'
#
loop_
_entity.id
_entity.type
_entity.pdbx_description
1 polymer ?
#
loop_
_entity_poly.entity_id
_entity_poly.type
_entity_poly.pdbx_seq_one_letter_code
_entity_poly.pdbx_strand_id
1 'polypeptide(L)' 'MTLDLRGLSYSDSFKQVKEAIALSCPGKDEVVAFIDAHEHEKCTLLKGFSELLLDCKTNLEESNGMYLLKIMPSCAH' A
#
# COMPACT_ATOMS: atom_id res chain seq x y z
N MET A 1 10.26 -0.78 2.61
CA MET A 1 9.93 -2.13 2.12
C MET A 1 9.20 -2.02 0.79
N THR A 2 9.39 -2.98 -0.10
CA THR A 2 8.74 -2.99 -1.41
C THR A 2 7.87 -4.24 -1.57
N LEU A 3 6.65 -4.08 -2.07
CA LEU A 3 5.69 -5.14 -2.35
C LEU A 3 5.33 -5.15 -3.84
N ASP A 4 5.37 -6.32 -4.47
CA ASP A 4 4.85 -6.52 -5.82
C ASP A 4 3.48 -7.19 -5.73
N LEU A 5 2.42 -6.42 -5.99
CA LEU A 5 1.03 -6.86 -5.85
C LEU A 5 0.36 -7.14 -7.20
N ARG A 6 1.13 -7.09 -8.30
CA ARG A 6 0.64 -7.33 -9.66
C ARG A 6 0.19 -8.79 -9.81
N GLY A 7 -0.97 -8.99 -10.43
CA GLY A 7 -1.57 -10.31 -10.60
C GLY A 7 -2.03 -11.00 -9.31
N LEU A 8 -1.85 -10.39 -8.13
CA LEU A 8 -2.36 -10.93 -6.87
C LEU A 8 -3.85 -10.65 -6.72
N SER A 9 -4.53 -11.57 -6.03
CA SER A 9 -5.91 -11.38 -5.60
C SER A 9 -6.03 -10.18 -4.65
N TYR A 10 -7.25 -9.64 -4.51
CA TYR A 10 -7.53 -8.60 -3.54
C TYR A 10 -7.13 -9.03 -2.12
N SER A 11 -7.55 -10.22 -1.68
CA SER A 11 -7.28 -10.73 -0.33
C SER A 11 -5.78 -10.85 -0.03
N ASP A 12 -4.99 -11.37 -0.98
CA ASP A 12 -3.54 -11.50 -0.80
C ASP A 12 -2.87 -10.13 -0.76
N SER A 13 -3.34 -9.20 -1.59
CA SER A 13 -2.83 -7.82 -1.61
C SER A 13 -3.07 -7.12 -0.26
N PHE A 14 -4.27 -7.24 0.31
CA PHE A 14 -4.56 -6.69 1.65
C PHE A 14 -3.71 -7.33 2.74
N LYS A 15 -3.55 -8.65 2.69
CA LYS A 15 -2.76 -9.39 3.67
C LYS A 15 -1.31 -8.93 3.65
N GLN A 16 -0.69 -8.86 2.48
CA GLN A 16 0.70 -8.43 2.33
C GLN A 16 0.91 -6.99 2.79
N VAL A 17 0.01 -6.07 2.42
CA VAL A 17 0.09 -4.67 2.87
C VAL A 17 -0.01 -4.58 4.39
N LYS A 18 -0.97 -5.29 5.00
CA LYS A 18 -1.13 -5.31 6.46
C LYS A 18 0.12 -5.86 7.17
N GLU A 19 0.66 -6.97 6.69
CA GLU A 19 1.85 -7.60 7.27
C GLU A 19 3.09 -6.69 7.13
N ALA A 20 3.27 -6.08 5.96
CA ALA A 20 4.38 -5.14 5.71
C ALA A 20 4.32 -3.92 6.64
N ILE A 21 3.13 -3.34 6.83
CA ILE A 21 2.92 -2.21 7.74
C ILE A 21 3.19 -2.63 9.18
N ALA A 22 2.71 -3.80 9.62
CA ALA A 22 2.93 -4.31 10.98
C ALA A 22 4.41 -4.56 11.31
N LEU A 23 5.22 -4.87 10.28
CA LEU A 23 6.67 -5.05 10.41
C LEU A 23 7.46 -3.75 10.27
N SER A 24 6.81 -2.64 9.88
CA SER A 24 7.44 -1.35 9.64
C SER A 24 7.47 -0.49 10.90
N CYS A 25 8.56 0.25 11.10
CA CYS A 25 8.70 1.23 12.18
C CYS A 25 7.94 2.52 11.81
N PRO A 26 6.94 2.93 12.61
CA PRO A 26 6.17 4.14 12.34
C PRO A 26 7.04 5.40 12.21
N GLY A 27 6.72 6.25 11.22
CA GLY A 27 7.43 7.50 10.94
C GLY A 27 8.86 7.36 10.42
N LYS A 28 9.36 6.13 10.23
CA LYS A 28 10.71 5.85 9.68
C LYS A 28 10.67 5.03 8.41
N ASP A 29 9.83 4.01 8.40
CA ASP A 29 9.74 3.07 7.29
C ASP A 29 8.63 3.45 6.32
N GLU A 30 8.89 3.20 5.04
CA GLU A 30 7.94 3.38 3.94
C GLU A 30 7.67 2.01 3.28
N VAL A 31 6.41 1.68 3.04
CA VAL A 31 5.98 0.52 2.24
C VAL A 31 5.58 1.00 0.85
N VAL A 32 6.21 0.50 -0.19
CA VAL A 32 5.91 0.83 -1.58
C VAL A 32 5.27 -0.37 -2.26
N ALA A 33 4.01 -0.26 -2.67
CA ALA A 33 3.28 -1.32 -3.35
C ALA A 33 3.15 -1.03 -4.86
N PHE A 34 3.57 -1.98 -5.68
CA PHE A 34 3.41 -1.96 -7.13
C PHE A 34 2.12 -2.67 -7.53
N ILE A 35 1.25 -1.97 -8.27
CA ILE A 35 -0.05 -2.45 -8.72
C ILE A 35 -0.17 -2.11 -10.21
N ASP A 36 -0.80 -2.97 -11.01
CA ASP A 36 -0.99 -2.65 -12.43
C ASP A 36 -2.02 -1.51 -12.60
N ALA A 37 -1.79 -0.60 -13.55
CA ALA A 37 -2.68 0.57 -13.72
C ALA A 37 -4.12 0.20 -14.14
N HIS A 38 -4.30 -0.97 -14.76
CA HIS A 38 -5.64 -1.46 -15.10
C HIS A 38 -6.42 -1.95 -13.86
N GLU A 39 -5.76 -2.14 -12.71
CA GLU A 39 -6.36 -2.53 -11.43
C GLU A 39 -6.64 -1.32 -10.53
N HIS A 40 -7.19 -0.26 -11.10
CA HIS A 40 -7.46 1.01 -10.42
C HIS A 40 -8.30 0.83 -9.13
N GLU A 41 -9.29 -0.06 -9.15
CA GLU A 41 -10.13 -0.37 -7.98
C GLU A 41 -9.30 -0.97 -6.84
N LYS A 42 -8.43 -1.95 -7.13
CA LYS A 42 -7.52 -2.56 -6.14
C LYS A 42 -6.63 -1.50 -5.50
N CYS A 43 -6.06 -0.60 -6.31
CA CYS A 43 -5.24 0.50 -5.80
C CYS A 43 -6.03 1.42 -4.86
N THR A 44 -7.24 1.81 -5.27
CA THR A 44 -8.11 2.71 -4.48
C THR A 44 -8.51 2.08 -3.15
N LEU A 45 -8.86 0.78 -3.16
CA LEU A 45 -9.24 0.08 -1.94
C LEU A 45 -8.05 -0.13 -0.99
N LEU A 46 -6.86 -0.45 -1.50
CA LEU A 46 -5.64 -0.57 -0.68
C LEU A 46 -5.24 0.78 -0.07
N LYS A 47 -5.39 1.87 -0.82
CA LYS A 47 -5.20 3.23 -0.31
C LYS A 47 -6.15 3.51 0.86
N GLY A 48 -7.44 3.33 0.65
CA GLY A 48 -8.46 3.58 1.69
C GLY A 48 -8.29 2.68 2.91
N PHE A 49 -7.98 1.39 2.71
CA PHE A 49 -7.67 0.46 3.79
C PHE A 49 -6.48 0.92 4.64
N SER A 50 -5.40 1.37 3.99
CA SER A 50 -4.19 1.82 4.68
C SER A 50 -4.44 3.10 5.47
N GLU A 51 -5.18 4.05 4.90
CA GLU A 51 -5.48 5.33 5.56
C GLU A 51 -6.49 5.18 6.70
N LEU A 52 -7.60 4.48 6.45
CA LEU A 52 -8.74 4.48 7.36
C LEU A 52 -8.66 3.41 8.45
N LEU A 53 -8.07 2.25 8.15
CA LEU A 53 -8.04 1.12 9.08
C LEU A 53 -6.69 0.91 9.74
N LEU A 54 -5.60 1.36 9.09
CA LEU A 54 -4.24 1.16 9.57
C LEU A 54 -3.53 2.47 9.96
N ASP A 55 -4.23 3.61 9.96
CA ASP A 55 -3.71 4.93 10.35
C ASP A 55 -2.41 5.32 9.63
N CYS A 56 -2.32 5.03 8.33
CA CYS A 56 -1.17 5.36 7.50
C CYS A 56 -1.41 6.63 6.67
N LYS A 57 -0.34 7.35 6.35
CA LYS A 57 -0.34 8.33 5.26
C LYS A 57 -0.03 7.62 3.96
N THR A 58 -0.73 7.96 2.88
CA THR A 58 -0.43 7.38 1.56
C THR A 58 -0.18 8.44 0.51
N ASN A 59 0.59 8.07 -0.51
CA ASN A 59 0.75 8.82 -1.74
C ASN A 59 0.66 7.86 -2.93
N LEU A 60 -0.03 8.28 -3.99
CA LEU A 60 -0.23 7.47 -5.18
C LEU A 60 0.43 8.15 -6.38
N GLU A 61 1.32 7.41 -7.04
CA GLU A 61 1.97 7.83 -8.28
C GLU A 61 1.62 6.85 -9.40
N GLU A 62 1.35 7.35 -10.60
CA GLU A 62 1.16 6.52 -11.80
C GLU A 62 2.36 6.73 -12.73
N SER A 63 2.98 5.63 -13.17
CA SER A 63 4.12 5.67 -14.08
C SER A 63 4.21 4.38 -14.89
N ASN A 64 4.44 4.50 -16.20
CA ASN A 64 4.66 3.38 -17.12
C ASN A 64 3.61 2.25 -17.03
N GLY A 65 2.33 2.60 -16.90
CA GLY A 65 1.24 1.60 -16.81
C GLY A 65 1.13 0.90 -15.46
N MET A 66 1.74 1.46 -14.41
CA MET A 66 1.67 0.95 -13.05
C MET A 66 1.30 2.06 -12.06
N TYR A 67 0.64 1.66 -10.99
CA TYR A 67 0.47 2.44 -9.77
C TYR A 67 1.56 2.09 -8.76
N LEU A 68 2.17 3.13 -8.19
CA LEU A 68 3.06 3.06 -7.04
C LEU A 68 2.33 3.67 -5.85
N LEU A 69 1.81 2.82 -4.97
CA LEU A 69 1.18 3.23 -3.73
C LEU A 69 2.24 3.24 -2.62
N LYS A 70 2.64 4.44 -2.21
CA LYS A 70 3.55 4.67 -1.08
C LYS A 70 2.75 4.80 0.19
N ILE A 71 3.10 4.03 1.22
CA ILE A 71 2.38 3.93 2.48
C ILE A 71 3.37 4.17 3.61
N MET A 72 3.10 5.19 4.43
CA MET A 72 3.92 5.58 5.57
C MET A 72 3.10 5.39 6.85
N PRO A 73 3.45 4.40 7.69
CA PRO A 73 2.76 4.20 8.96
C PRO A 73 2.95 5.43 9.87
N SER A 74 1.86 5.98 10.38
CA SER A 74 1.92 7.14 11.28
C SER A 74 2.41 6.70 12.66
N CYS A 75 3.25 7.50 13.30
CA CYS A 75 3.53 7.30 14.73
C CYS A 75 2.22 7.46 15.50
N ALA A 76 1.74 6.37 16.10
CA ALA A 76 0.66 6.42 17.09
C ALA A 76 1.05 7.46 18.16
N HIS A 77 0.20 8.47 18.34
CA HIS A 77 0.32 9.48 19.39
C HIS A 77 0.03 8.89 20.77
#